data_AF-A0A1M6HCK1-F1
#
_entry.id   AF-A0A1M6HCK1-F1
#
_cell.length_a   1.000
_cell.length_b   1.000
_cell.length_c   1.000
_cell.angle_alpha   90.00
_cell.angle_beta   90.00
_cell.angle_gamma   90.00
#
_symmetry.space_group_name_H-M   'P 1'
#
loop_
_entity.id
_entity.type
_entity.pdbx_description
1 polymer ?
#
loop_
_entity_poly.entity_id
_entity_poly.type
_entity_poly.pdbx_seq_one_letter_code
_entity_poly.pdbx_strand_id
1 'polypeptide(L)'
;MKQKIHISLLIGFLVSINVIAQNSPLKLIVKWKKESYEHKVELYNTANDLLLTLCDDTQCYQTTQSGSTDKYSVKYDLGCVPNGTNYYIKIYDAANDGWDNGRVRVKVDGTEVVNDTGTGANTTGQTIYFDVTGGDASCNSLPDLDQDGVPDYLDYDDDGDGILDSVENLGEDRFECTLPPLNFRNGYYDAGASSGAVGTVGAVYRFGNTVAGYDVLMEITELTNTTIANIDDDTIGIADYLQTTLTFSGTGTPGATFKFTIVNAGTTTPSTNIFRVNGITWDCDGTSNLLESVIYYNPAAYGIDNPSDLTVTDLGSNNIEMTSDDVTVNGFSTLPWLRAYYQFIGNSFTMRMQAIKTSTTAYTRQFMMSFTQCEFLDFNSNNLTIVTGEDFDGDGVYNHLDIDSDNDGIPDNVEAQYTVGYLPPSGTVGNTGIDLAYGAGLDVVFTDFDFYPDFLDLDTDNDGIPDIEENGMANAIILFSDGDNDGLDLLFEGSNPFDPNDPNDDIDNPSDLSILPDADGDLASGGDLDYRDLFNVNPPSSATIDFDGTDDYLMGDALLQGLGEVTLMAWIKIDGTLTGVS
;
A
#
# COMPACT_ATOMS: atom_id res chain seq x y z
N MET A 1 50.79 -7.07 63.43
CA MET A 1 50.78 -6.37 62.12
C MET A 1 50.11 -7.27 61.10
N LYS A 2 48.89 -6.97 60.70
CA LYS A 2 48.29 -7.44 59.43
C LYS A 2 47.55 -6.25 58.84
N GLN A 3 48.13 -5.69 57.78
CA GLN A 3 47.63 -4.53 57.03
C GLN A 3 46.36 -4.93 56.26
N LYS A 4 45.30 -4.14 56.41
CA LYS A 4 44.14 -4.17 55.53
C LYS A 4 44.50 -3.46 54.23
N ILE A 5 44.40 -4.16 53.11
CA ILE A 5 44.48 -3.58 51.77
C ILE A 5 43.03 -3.26 51.39
N HIS A 6 42.72 -1.97 51.23
CA HIS A 6 41.48 -1.51 50.61
C HIS A 6 41.73 -1.45 49.09
N ILE A 7 41.06 -2.33 48.35
CA ILE A 7 40.92 -2.22 46.89
C ILE A 7 39.65 -1.39 46.66
N SER A 8 39.82 -0.12 46.28
CA SER A 8 38.73 0.68 45.72
C SER A 8 38.55 0.25 44.27
N LEU A 9 37.46 -0.46 43.99
CA LEU A 9 37.02 -0.74 42.62
C LEU A 9 36.35 0.53 42.09
N LEU A 10 37.02 1.23 41.19
CA LEU A 10 36.49 2.38 40.47
C LEU A 10 35.56 1.85 39.37
N ILE A 11 34.25 1.87 39.60
CA ILE A 11 33.25 1.60 38.55
C ILE A 11 33.26 2.82 37.64
N GLY A 12 33.93 2.71 36.49
CA GLY A 12 33.80 3.67 35.40
C GLY A 12 32.47 3.43 34.71
N PHE A 13 31.49 4.30 34.99
CA PHE A 13 30.28 4.39 34.18
C PHE A 13 30.69 5.00 32.84
N LEU A 14 30.89 4.16 31.82
CA LEU A 14 30.84 4.62 30.43
C LEU A 14 29.37 4.92 30.14
N VAL A 15 29.00 6.20 30.25
CA VAL A 15 27.79 6.68 29.60
C VAL A 15 28.16 6.75 28.12
N SER A 16 27.74 5.76 27.34
CA SER A 16 27.56 5.96 25.90
C SER A 16 26.56 7.10 25.75
N ILE A 17 27.05 8.26 25.33
CA ILE A 17 26.17 9.31 24.83
C ILE A 17 25.79 8.82 23.43
N ASN A 18 24.74 8.01 23.33
CA ASN A 18 24.08 7.80 22.04
C ASN A 18 23.59 9.19 21.62
N VAL A 19 24.25 9.76 20.62
CA VAL A 19 23.72 10.94 19.94
C VAL A 19 22.55 10.39 19.14
N ILE A 20 21.35 10.46 19.71
CA ILE A 20 20.12 10.16 18.98
C ILE A 20 20.13 11.12 17.79
N ALA A 21 20.06 10.57 16.58
CA ALA A 21 19.89 11.37 15.39
C ALA A 21 18.63 12.22 15.58
N GLN A 22 18.79 13.53 15.49
CA GLN A 22 17.68 14.46 15.65
C GLN A 22 17.08 14.66 14.27
N ASN A 23 15.80 14.35 14.08
CA ASN A 23 15.12 14.45 12.78
C ASN A 23 13.99 15.47 12.84
N SER A 24 13.64 16.08 11.72
CA SER A 24 12.48 16.98 11.63
C SER A 24 11.67 16.73 10.37
N PRO A 25 10.32 16.81 10.44
CA PRO A 25 9.49 16.73 9.25
C PRO A 25 9.81 17.85 8.26
N LEU A 26 10.06 17.52 6.99
CA LEU A 26 10.39 18.48 5.94
C LEU A 26 9.43 18.36 4.75
N LYS A 27 8.77 19.47 4.40
CA LYS A 27 7.90 19.54 3.21
C LYS A 27 8.33 20.63 2.25
N LEU A 28 8.43 20.30 0.97
CA LEU A 28 8.68 21.25 -0.12
C LEU A 28 7.40 21.48 -0.91
N ILE A 29 7.00 22.74 -1.05
CA ILE A 29 5.75 23.11 -1.71
C ILE A 29 6.06 24.07 -2.85
N VAL A 30 5.71 23.69 -4.07
CA VAL A 30 5.86 24.54 -5.26
C VAL A 30 4.50 24.88 -5.83
N LYS A 31 4.39 26.10 -6.37
CA LYS A 31 3.18 26.54 -7.07
C LYS A 31 3.57 27.51 -8.17
N TRP A 32 3.53 27.04 -9.41
CA TRP A 32 3.71 27.81 -10.62
C TRP A 32 2.34 28.16 -11.21
N LYS A 33 2.18 29.44 -11.59
CA LYS A 33 0.88 29.96 -12.04
C LYS A 33 0.69 29.93 -13.55
N LYS A 34 1.75 29.68 -14.30
CA LYS A 34 1.79 29.46 -15.76
C LYS A 34 3.19 28.97 -16.16
N GLU A 35 3.33 28.51 -17.40
CA GLU A 35 4.59 28.09 -18.02
C GLU A 35 5.37 27.10 -17.12
N SER A 36 4.68 26.16 -16.45
CA SER A 36 5.30 25.20 -15.51
C SER A 36 6.46 24.42 -16.13
N TYR A 37 6.42 24.17 -17.44
CA TYR A 37 7.49 23.45 -18.15
C TYR A 37 8.87 24.09 -18.00
N GLU A 38 8.99 25.41 -17.80
CA GLU A 38 10.27 26.10 -17.79
C GLU A 38 10.87 26.24 -16.39
N HIS A 39 10.16 25.72 -15.37
CA HIS A 39 10.53 25.84 -13.96
C HIS A 39 10.96 24.49 -13.39
N LYS A 40 11.89 24.52 -12.43
CA LYS A 40 12.16 23.39 -11.53
C LYS A 40 12.70 23.88 -10.19
N VAL A 41 12.56 23.04 -9.18
CA VAL A 41 13.20 23.20 -7.87
C VAL A 41 13.98 21.94 -7.54
N GLU A 42 15.21 22.11 -7.07
CA GLU A 42 16.03 21.04 -6.53
C GLU A 42 16.26 21.29 -5.04
N LEU A 43 16.17 20.26 -4.21
CA LEU A 43 16.44 20.31 -2.77
C LEU A 43 17.68 19.50 -2.44
N TYR A 44 18.57 20.07 -1.62
CA TYR A 44 19.84 19.47 -1.24
C TYR A 44 20.01 19.42 0.28
N ASN A 45 20.64 18.34 0.75
CA ASN A 45 21.01 18.18 2.16
C ASN A 45 22.30 18.95 2.51
N THR A 46 22.72 18.85 3.77
CA THR A 46 23.95 19.51 4.27
C THR A 46 25.25 18.95 3.68
N ALA A 47 25.22 17.73 3.14
CA ALA A 47 26.34 17.09 2.43
C ALA A 47 26.41 17.47 0.94
N ASN A 48 25.42 18.21 0.42
CA ASN A 48 25.20 18.55 -0.99
C ASN A 48 24.70 17.41 -1.87
N ASP A 49 24.11 16.38 -1.26
CA ASP A 49 23.38 15.36 -2.00
C ASP A 49 22.04 15.94 -2.44
N LEU A 50 21.65 15.63 -3.68
CA LEU A 50 20.35 16.01 -4.22
C LEU A 50 19.30 15.06 -3.63
N LEU A 51 18.37 15.61 -2.85
CA LEU A 51 17.28 14.84 -2.25
C LEU A 51 16.06 14.73 -3.17
N LEU A 52 15.76 15.80 -3.88
CA LEU A 52 14.51 15.90 -4.64
C LEU A 52 14.64 16.89 -5.79
N THR A 53 14.01 16.57 -6.93
CA THR A 53 13.73 17.51 -8.01
C THR A 53 12.23 17.58 -8.23
N LEU A 54 11.65 18.79 -8.15
CA LEU A 54 10.26 19.06 -8.52
C LEU A 54 10.22 19.86 -9.82
N CYS A 55 9.38 19.41 -10.75
CA CYS A 55 9.15 20.00 -12.06
C CYS A 55 7.84 19.46 -12.63
N ASP A 56 7.36 20.05 -13.72
CA ASP A 56 6.16 19.55 -14.41
C ASP A 56 6.33 18.09 -14.86
N ASP A 57 5.41 17.22 -14.45
CA ASP A 57 5.48 15.77 -14.66
C ASP A 57 5.44 15.37 -16.14
N THR A 58 4.87 16.22 -17.01
CA THR A 58 4.80 15.92 -18.45
C THR A 58 6.13 16.19 -19.14
N GLN A 59 6.79 17.29 -18.76
CA GLN A 59 8.09 17.70 -19.28
C GLN A 59 8.86 18.52 -18.25
N CYS A 60 9.76 17.83 -17.55
CA CYS A 60 10.62 18.46 -16.57
C CYS A 60 11.57 19.47 -17.23
N TYR A 61 11.45 20.76 -16.91
CA TYR A 61 12.39 21.83 -17.19
C TYR A 61 12.89 21.94 -18.65
N GLN A 62 12.14 22.64 -19.48
CA GLN A 62 12.42 22.83 -20.91
C GLN A 62 12.80 24.29 -21.23
N THR A 63 13.73 24.45 -22.19
CA THR A 63 14.25 25.77 -22.63
C THR A 63 13.54 26.30 -23.88
N THR A 64 12.58 25.55 -24.39
CA THR A 64 11.68 25.92 -25.50
C THR A 64 10.25 25.64 -25.08
N GLN A 65 9.28 26.37 -25.62
CA GLN A 65 7.86 26.16 -25.36
C GLN A 65 7.36 24.84 -25.97
N SER A 66 7.77 23.72 -25.37
CA SER A 66 7.41 22.35 -25.74
C SER A 66 6.59 21.64 -24.67
N GLY A 67 6.46 22.22 -23.46
CA GLY A 67 5.75 21.63 -22.31
C GLY A 67 4.52 22.42 -21.84
N SER A 68 4.02 22.07 -20.65
CA SER A 68 2.79 22.61 -20.06
C SER A 68 2.86 24.12 -19.76
N THR A 69 2.06 24.92 -20.47
CA THR A 69 1.87 26.35 -20.18
C THR A 69 0.97 26.59 -18.96
N ASP A 70 0.42 25.52 -18.39
CA ASP A 70 -0.59 25.59 -17.35
C ASP A 70 0.02 25.76 -15.96
N LYS A 71 -0.86 25.72 -14.94
CA LYS A 71 -0.45 25.79 -13.54
C LYS A 71 0.06 24.43 -13.11
N TYR A 72 1.02 24.44 -12.21
CA TYR A 72 1.51 23.25 -11.52
C TYR A 72 1.68 23.58 -10.05
N SER A 73 1.25 22.71 -9.17
CA SER A 73 1.33 22.94 -7.74
C SER A 73 1.29 21.61 -7.04
N VAL A 74 2.30 21.36 -6.23
CA VAL A 74 2.42 20.11 -5.50
C VAL A 74 3.13 20.35 -4.17
N LYS A 75 2.94 19.43 -3.25
CA LYS A 75 3.62 19.33 -1.96
C LYS A 75 4.33 17.98 -1.99
N TYR A 76 5.64 18.01 -1.80
CA TYR A 76 6.41 16.80 -1.54
C TYR A 76 6.68 16.72 -0.04
N ASP A 77 6.33 15.59 0.54
CA ASP A 77 6.64 15.25 1.93
C ASP A 77 7.91 14.41 1.95
N LEU A 78 8.99 14.90 2.58
CA LEU A 78 10.22 14.12 2.72
C LEU A 78 10.23 13.30 4.01
N GLY A 79 9.15 13.32 4.80
CA GLY A 79 9.13 12.69 6.10
C GLY A 79 10.18 13.30 7.03
N CYS A 80 10.81 12.44 7.82
CA CYS A 80 11.71 12.82 8.91
C CYS A 80 13.17 12.84 8.46
N VAL A 81 13.66 14.02 8.05
CA VAL A 81 15.05 14.17 7.60
C VAL A 81 15.99 14.60 8.74
N PRO A 82 17.30 14.26 8.67
CA PRO A 82 18.26 14.65 9.70
C PRO A 82 18.36 16.16 9.91
N ASN A 83 18.37 16.59 11.18
CA ASN A 83 18.55 17.99 11.54
C ASN A 83 19.92 18.49 11.10
N GLY A 84 19.94 19.72 10.59
CA GLY A 84 21.17 20.29 10.04
C GLY A 84 21.02 21.74 9.64
N THR A 85 22.18 22.40 9.53
CA THR A 85 22.25 23.78 9.05
C THR A 85 22.77 23.79 7.61
N ASN A 86 22.27 24.73 6.81
CA ASN A 86 22.61 24.87 5.38
C ASN A 86 22.03 23.77 4.47
N TYR A 87 20.84 23.26 4.77
CA TYR A 87 20.00 22.74 3.70
C TYR A 87 19.75 23.85 2.68
N TYR A 88 19.53 23.50 1.42
CA TYR A 88 19.20 24.53 0.44
C TYR A 88 18.34 24.01 -0.70
N ILE A 89 17.54 24.92 -1.24
CA ILE A 89 16.89 24.73 -2.53
C ILE A 89 17.63 25.52 -3.60
N LYS A 90 17.61 24.99 -4.83
CA LYS A 90 17.90 25.74 -6.04
C LYS A 90 16.63 25.90 -6.86
N ILE A 91 16.31 27.14 -7.20
CA ILE A 91 15.12 27.47 -8.00
C ILE A 91 15.53 27.93 -9.38
N TYR A 92 14.94 27.32 -10.40
CA TYR A 92 15.30 27.52 -11.79
C TYR A 92 14.14 28.08 -12.60
N ASP A 93 14.51 28.84 -13.63
CA ASP A 93 13.63 29.37 -14.66
C ASP A 93 14.44 29.45 -15.96
N ALA A 94 14.00 28.74 -16.99
CA ALA A 94 14.69 28.67 -18.26
C ALA A 94 14.54 29.93 -19.13
N ALA A 95 13.42 30.66 -19.02
CA ALA A 95 13.19 31.91 -19.75
C ALA A 95 13.85 33.12 -19.07
N ASN A 96 14.14 33.01 -17.77
CA ASN A 96 14.80 34.03 -16.97
C ASN A 96 13.99 35.33 -16.91
N ASP A 97 12.68 35.19 -16.73
CA ASP A 97 11.70 36.27 -16.53
C ASP A 97 10.96 36.16 -15.17
N GLY A 98 11.26 35.13 -14.38
CA GLY A 98 10.75 34.86 -13.04
C GLY A 98 9.41 34.12 -13.05
N TRP A 99 9.00 33.57 -11.90
CA TRP A 99 7.83 32.67 -11.82
C TRP A 99 6.44 33.33 -11.83
N ASP A 100 6.32 34.59 -12.25
CA ASP A 100 5.01 35.27 -12.43
C ASP A 100 4.02 35.17 -11.26
N ASN A 101 4.50 35.45 -10.04
CA ASN A 101 3.76 35.28 -8.78
C ASN A 101 3.49 33.83 -8.38
N GLY A 102 4.27 32.90 -8.93
CA GLY A 102 4.50 31.58 -8.36
C GLY A 102 5.20 31.67 -7.00
N ARG A 103 5.39 30.53 -6.36
CA ARG A 103 6.07 30.46 -5.06
C ARG A 103 6.71 29.09 -4.83
N VAL A 104 7.79 29.09 -4.07
CA VAL A 104 8.30 27.93 -3.36
C VAL A 104 8.20 28.20 -1.87
N ARG A 105 7.74 27.20 -1.11
CA ARG A 105 7.72 27.23 0.34
C ARG A 105 8.40 25.98 0.86
N VAL A 106 9.17 26.15 1.93
CA VAL A 106 9.73 25.03 2.69
C VAL A 106 9.14 25.10 4.09
N LYS A 107 8.57 24.00 4.55
CA LYS A 107 8.11 23.84 5.92
C LYS A 107 8.97 22.83 6.66
N VAL A 108 9.45 23.22 7.83
CA VAL A 108 10.16 22.35 8.78
C VAL A 108 9.32 22.30 10.04
N ASP A 109 8.94 21.10 10.47
CA ASP A 109 8.08 20.89 11.65
C ASP A 109 6.83 21.79 11.61
N GLY A 110 6.16 21.79 10.44
CA GLY A 110 4.97 22.62 10.17
C GLY A 110 5.24 24.14 10.03
N THR A 111 6.43 24.63 10.37
CA THR A 111 6.81 26.05 10.31
C THR A 111 7.38 26.41 8.95
N GLU A 112 6.85 27.46 8.32
CA GLU A 112 7.38 27.97 7.05
C GLU A 112 8.73 28.67 7.27
N VAL A 113 9.81 28.08 6.78
CA VAL A 113 11.19 28.59 6.88
C VAL A 113 11.67 29.25 5.58
N VAL A 114 11.07 28.88 4.45
CA VAL A 114 11.27 29.53 3.14
C VAL A 114 9.93 29.91 2.55
N ASN A 115 9.85 31.12 1.98
CA ASN A 115 8.73 31.60 1.18
C ASN A 115 9.27 32.59 0.14
N ASP A 116 9.58 32.07 -1.04
CA ASP A 116 10.16 32.84 -2.14
C ASP A 116 9.22 32.86 -3.34
N THR A 117 9.13 34.00 -4.03
CA THR A 117 8.21 34.22 -5.16
C THR A 117 8.80 33.82 -6.52
N GLY A 118 10.01 33.26 -6.55
CA GLY A 118 10.69 32.89 -7.79
C GLY A 118 11.19 34.07 -8.61
N THR A 119 11.24 35.27 -8.04
CA THR A 119 11.63 36.50 -8.78
C THR A 119 13.10 36.47 -9.21
N GLY A 120 13.96 35.77 -8.47
CA GLY A 120 15.38 35.62 -8.80
C GLY A 120 15.74 34.29 -9.48
N ALA A 121 14.75 33.45 -9.76
CA ALA A 121 14.94 32.20 -10.48
C ALA A 121 15.57 32.48 -11.86
N ASN A 122 16.48 31.60 -12.28
CA ASN A 122 17.23 31.77 -13.51
C ASN A 122 17.80 30.43 -14.00
N THR A 123 18.45 30.44 -15.16
CA THR A 123 19.02 29.24 -15.81
C THR A 123 20.14 28.56 -15.03
N THR A 124 20.77 29.25 -14.07
CA THR A 124 21.85 28.70 -13.23
C THR A 124 21.37 28.23 -11.85
N GLY A 125 20.11 28.50 -11.50
CA GLY A 125 19.52 28.18 -10.20
C GLY A 125 19.86 29.22 -9.13
N GLN A 126 18.88 29.94 -8.60
CA GLN A 126 19.06 30.74 -7.38
C GLN A 126 19.09 29.82 -6.17
N THR A 127 20.12 29.91 -5.34
CA THR A 127 20.26 29.13 -4.11
C THR A 127 19.64 29.86 -2.92
N ILE A 128 18.85 29.14 -2.11
CA ILE A 128 18.24 29.65 -0.88
C ILE A 128 18.53 28.64 0.24
N TYR A 129 19.27 29.07 1.25
CA TYR A 129 19.63 28.24 2.40
C TYR A 129 18.59 28.34 3.51
N PHE A 130 18.41 27.25 4.24
CA PHE A 130 17.58 27.15 5.43
C PHE A 130 18.13 26.10 6.39
N ASP A 131 17.61 26.10 7.61
CA ASP A 131 17.96 25.14 8.66
C ASP A 131 16.80 24.17 8.90
N VAL A 132 17.12 22.91 9.19
CA VAL A 132 16.18 21.87 9.59
C VAL A 132 16.42 21.56 11.07
N THR A 133 15.48 21.93 11.94
CA THR A 133 15.61 21.77 13.40
C THR A 133 14.25 21.74 14.08
N GLY A 134 14.14 21.03 15.20
CA GLY A 134 13.07 21.22 16.19
C GLY A 134 11.94 20.20 16.13
N GLY A 135 11.94 19.31 15.13
CA GLY A 135 10.90 18.32 14.90
C GLY A 135 11.12 16.95 15.56
N ASP A 136 12.15 16.76 16.39
CA ASP A 136 12.50 15.44 16.95
C ASP A 136 11.31 14.80 17.68
N ALA A 137 10.57 15.60 18.46
CA ALA A 137 9.40 15.10 19.18
C ALA A 137 8.24 14.74 18.24
N SER A 138 8.13 15.42 17.09
CA SER A 138 7.14 15.12 16.07
C SER A 138 7.51 13.82 15.35
N CYS A 139 8.78 13.67 14.94
CA CYS A 139 9.27 12.46 14.28
C CYS A 139 9.16 11.23 15.18
N ASN A 140 9.62 11.29 16.42
CA ASN A 140 9.55 10.17 17.37
C ASN A 140 8.12 9.81 17.82
N SER A 141 7.10 10.54 17.34
CA SER A 141 5.70 10.25 17.63
C SER A 141 4.95 9.68 16.43
N LEU A 142 5.59 9.66 15.27
CA LEU A 142 5.07 8.97 14.10
C LEU A 142 5.41 7.48 14.24
N PRO A 143 4.47 6.60 13.91
CA PRO A 143 4.78 5.20 13.62
C PRO A 143 5.91 5.08 12.57
N ASP A 144 6.76 4.08 12.77
CA ASP A 144 8.01 3.75 12.06
C ASP A 144 8.37 2.32 12.52
N LEU A 145 7.69 1.32 11.94
CA LEU A 145 7.69 -0.06 12.44
C LEU A 145 9.08 -0.71 12.31
N ASP A 146 9.66 -0.71 11.11
CA ASP A 146 11.00 -1.26 10.84
C ASP A 146 12.16 -0.39 11.39
N GLN A 147 11.85 0.84 11.84
CA GLN A 147 12.78 1.81 12.41
C GLN A 147 13.87 2.29 11.44
N ASP A 148 13.60 2.28 10.13
CA ASP A 148 14.52 2.75 9.10
C ASP A 148 14.61 4.30 9.04
N GLY A 149 13.65 4.99 9.67
CA GLY A 149 13.52 6.44 9.74
C GLY A 149 12.58 7.08 8.71
N VAL A 150 11.91 6.28 7.89
CA VAL A 150 10.78 6.60 7.03
C VAL A 150 9.50 6.24 7.79
N PRO A 151 8.67 7.23 8.17
CA PRO A 151 7.47 6.92 8.94
C PRO A 151 6.44 6.17 8.11
N ASP A 152 5.69 5.22 8.70
CA ASP A 152 4.77 4.29 8.00
C ASP A 152 3.88 4.95 6.93
N TYR A 153 3.30 6.12 7.24
CA TYR A 153 2.47 6.83 6.27
C TYR A 153 3.24 7.33 5.02
N LEU A 154 4.55 7.19 4.95
CA LEU A 154 5.45 7.48 3.83
C LEU A 154 6.27 6.27 3.39
N ASP A 155 6.22 5.21 4.18
CA ASP A 155 6.80 3.92 3.88
C ASP A 155 5.91 3.16 2.89
N TYR A 156 6.52 2.24 2.16
CA TYR A 156 5.87 1.38 1.18
C TYR A 156 6.02 -0.11 1.55
N ASP A 157 6.76 -0.40 2.62
CA ASP A 157 7.29 -1.68 3.09
C ASP A 157 7.50 -1.51 4.62
N ASP A 158 6.39 -1.36 5.35
CA ASP A 158 6.35 -0.90 6.75
C ASP A 158 7.17 -1.81 7.71
N ASP A 159 7.24 -3.12 7.46
CA ASP A 159 8.05 -4.10 8.22
C ASP A 159 9.42 -4.39 7.59
N GLY A 160 9.72 -3.82 6.43
CA GLY A 160 11.04 -3.87 5.79
C GLY A 160 11.39 -5.24 5.20
N ASP A 161 10.40 -6.13 5.03
CA ASP A 161 10.57 -7.47 4.53
C ASP A 161 10.77 -7.53 2.98
N GLY A 162 10.59 -6.39 2.31
CA GLY A 162 10.78 -6.24 0.88
C GLY A 162 9.55 -6.59 0.04
N ILE A 163 8.51 -7.14 0.64
CA ILE A 163 7.15 -7.14 0.11
C ILE A 163 6.60 -5.71 0.33
N LEU A 164 5.64 -5.29 -0.50
CA LEU A 164 5.09 -3.94 -0.36
C LEU A 164 3.78 -4.04 0.42
N ASP A 165 3.44 -3.05 1.27
CA ASP A 165 2.14 -3.07 1.98
C ASP A 165 0.96 -3.17 1.01
N SER A 166 1.15 -2.65 -0.21
CA SER A 166 0.16 -2.71 -1.29
C SER A 166 -0.10 -4.12 -1.83
N VAL A 167 0.88 -5.01 -1.72
CA VAL A 167 0.89 -6.42 -2.08
C VAL A 167 0.28 -7.24 -0.93
N GLU A 168 0.66 -6.99 0.31
CA GLU A 168 0.21 -7.76 1.48
C GLU A 168 -1.21 -7.40 1.90
N ASN A 169 -1.62 -6.15 1.66
CA ASN A 169 -3.00 -5.74 1.87
C ASN A 169 -3.96 -6.27 0.78
N LEU A 170 -3.51 -7.14 -0.13
CA LEU A 170 -4.36 -7.91 -1.03
C LEU A 170 -4.82 -9.17 -0.32
N GLY A 171 -6.05 -9.15 0.20
CA GLY A 171 -6.57 -10.28 0.97
C GLY A 171 -6.56 -11.64 0.28
N GLU A 172 -6.63 -12.64 1.16
CA GLU A 172 -6.50 -14.10 0.99
C GLU A 172 -6.98 -14.68 -0.34
N ASP A 173 -8.08 -14.22 -0.93
CA ASP A 173 -8.70 -14.99 -2.02
C ASP A 173 -8.16 -14.71 -3.45
N ARG A 174 -7.38 -13.63 -3.72
CA ARG A 174 -7.30 -13.08 -5.10
C ARG A 174 -6.03 -12.30 -5.50
N PHE A 175 -4.86 -12.92 -5.48
CA PHE A 175 -3.74 -12.40 -6.29
C PHE A 175 -4.08 -12.33 -7.79
N GLU A 176 -5.06 -13.10 -8.28
CA GLU A 176 -5.67 -12.88 -9.59
C GLU A 176 -6.83 -11.86 -9.55
N CYS A 177 -6.50 -10.60 -9.81
CA CYS A 177 -7.43 -9.47 -9.99
C CYS A 177 -8.36 -9.59 -11.22
N THR A 178 -9.19 -10.63 -11.29
CA THR A 178 -10.05 -10.92 -12.46
C THR A 178 -11.40 -10.19 -12.44
N LEU A 179 -11.76 -9.51 -11.33
CA LEU A 179 -13.03 -8.79 -11.26
C LEU A 179 -12.91 -7.39 -11.89
N PRO A 180 -13.81 -7.06 -12.84
CA PRO A 180 -13.78 -5.76 -13.49
C PRO A 180 -14.15 -4.62 -12.53
N PRO A 181 -13.73 -3.38 -12.83
CA PRO A 181 -14.19 -2.19 -12.15
C PRO A 181 -15.71 -2.10 -12.06
N LEU A 182 -16.20 -1.49 -10.98
CA LEU A 182 -17.61 -1.23 -10.77
C LEU A 182 -18.10 -0.17 -11.77
N ASN A 183 -19.11 -0.52 -12.58
CA ASN A 183 -19.67 0.36 -13.60
C ASN A 183 -20.81 1.25 -13.06
N PHE A 184 -20.61 2.56 -13.09
CA PHE A 184 -21.57 3.55 -12.58
C PHE A 184 -22.48 4.21 -13.62
N ARG A 185 -22.72 3.58 -14.78
CA ARG A 185 -23.57 4.19 -15.82
C ARG A 185 -25.06 4.13 -15.56
N ASN A 186 -25.79 5.08 -16.14
CA ASN A 186 -27.25 5.09 -16.25
C ASN A 186 -27.96 4.95 -14.89
N GLY A 187 -27.40 5.53 -13.84
CA GLY A 187 -28.01 5.54 -12.51
C GLY A 187 -29.43 6.11 -12.55
N TYR A 188 -30.37 5.46 -11.88
CA TYR A 188 -31.76 5.91 -11.84
C TYR A 188 -32.32 5.96 -10.43
N TYR A 189 -33.24 6.89 -10.18
CA TYR A 189 -33.93 7.00 -8.90
C TYR A 189 -34.82 5.78 -8.63
N ASP A 190 -34.51 5.04 -7.56
CA ASP A 190 -35.27 3.87 -7.13
C ASP A 190 -36.31 4.27 -6.08
N ALA A 191 -37.53 4.55 -6.53
CA ALA A 191 -38.63 4.93 -5.66
C ALA A 191 -39.04 3.85 -4.64
N GLY A 192 -38.71 2.58 -4.90
CA GLY A 192 -39.04 1.47 -4.00
C GLY A 192 -38.04 1.36 -2.85
N ALA A 193 -36.78 1.72 -3.09
CA ALA A 193 -35.73 1.77 -2.08
C ALA A 193 -35.67 3.13 -1.35
N SER A 194 -36.20 4.20 -1.96
CA SER A 194 -36.12 5.56 -1.41
C SER A 194 -37.14 5.85 -0.30
N SER A 195 -36.68 6.54 0.75
CA SER A 195 -37.54 7.13 1.79
C SER A 195 -37.75 8.65 1.58
N GLY A 196 -36.87 9.30 0.81
CA GLY A 196 -36.92 10.71 0.44
C GLY A 196 -37.29 10.90 -1.04
N ALA A 197 -37.66 12.14 -1.40
CA ALA A 197 -37.92 12.49 -2.80
C ALA A 197 -36.60 12.68 -3.58
N VAL A 198 -36.66 12.60 -4.91
CA VAL A 198 -35.50 12.84 -5.81
C VAL A 198 -34.69 14.07 -5.37
N GLY A 199 -33.38 13.89 -5.22
CA GLY A 199 -32.43 14.96 -4.86
C GLY A 199 -32.50 15.43 -3.40
N THR A 200 -33.18 14.71 -2.51
CA THR A 200 -33.28 15.03 -1.08
C THR A 200 -32.73 13.90 -0.21
N VAL A 201 -32.47 14.19 1.07
CA VAL A 201 -32.06 13.17 2.05
C VAL A 201 -33.07 12.02 2.08
N GLY A 202 -32.56 10.79 2.04
CA GLY A 202 -33.33 9.54 1.93
C GLY A 202 -33.64 9.10 0.50
N ALA A 203 -33.25 9.87 -0.53
CA ALA A 203 -33.33 9.42 -1.91
C ALA A 203 -32.26 8.36 -2.19
N VAL A 204 -32.65 7.30 -2.90
CA VAL A 204 -31.78 6.20 -3.32
C VAL A 204 -31.74 6.13 -4.84
N TYR A 205 -30.54 6.09 -5.39
CA TYR A 205 -30.28 5.84 -6.81
C TYR A 205 -29.69 4.46 -6.97
N ARG A 206 -30.16 3.71 -7.97
CA ARG A 206 -29.66 2.38 -8.30
C ARG A 206 -28.82 2.43 -9.56
N PHE A 207 -27.64 1.84 -9.48
CA PHE A 207 -26.78 1.51 -10.61
C PHE A 207 -26.89 0.00 -10.82
N GLY A 208 -27.44 -0.39 -11.97
CA GLY A 208 -27.80 -1.78 -12.25
C GLY A 208 -26.66 -2.54 -12.90
N ASN A 209 -26.42 -3.78 -12.47
CA ASN A 209 -25.37 -4.64 -13.01
C ASN A 209 -24.00 -3.95 -13.05
N THR A 210 -23.68 -3.23 -11.97
CA THR A 210 -22.40 -2.55 -11.76
C THR A 210 -21.23 -3.53 -11.82
N VAL A 211 -21.45 -4.75 -11.33
CA VAL A 211 -20.66 -5.95 -11.63
C VAL A 211 -21.64 -7.12 -11.83
N ALA A 212 -21.23 -8.17 -12.55
CA ALA A 212 -22.10 -9.28 -12.88
C ALA A 212 -22.79 -9.87 -11.63
N GLY A 213 -24.13 -9.78 -11.58
CA GLY A 213 -24.93 -10.30 -10.47
C GLY A 213 -25.23 -9.30 -9.34
N TYR A 214 -24.64 -8.10 -9.36
CA TYR A 214 -24.77 -7.12 -8.28
C TYR A 214 -25.13 -5.71 -8.80
N ASP A 215 -25.95 -5.01 -8.01
CA ASP A 215 -26.26 -3.58 -8.19
C ASP A 215 -25.62 -2.77 -7.06
N VAL A 216 -25.44 -1.47 -7.28
CA VAL A 216 -25.08 -0.52 -6.23
C VAL A 216 -26.26 0.42 -5.94
N LEU A 217 -26.62 0.53 -4.66
CA LEU A 217 -27.53 1.54 -4.15
C LEU A 217 -26.74 2.71 -3.56
N MET A 218 -27.01 3.92 -4.04
CA MET A 218 -26.42 5.16 -3.55
C MET A 218 -27.52 6.00 -2.87
N GLU A 219 -27.48 6.06 -1.54
CA GLU A 219 -28.42 6.81 -0.71
C GLU A 219 -27.84 8.18 -0.32
N ILE A 220 -28.64 9.24 -0.44
CA ILE A 220 -28.31 10.56 0.12
C ILE A 220 -28.62 10.55 1.62
N THR A 221 -27.60 10.52 2.48
CA THR A 221 -27.80 10.50 3.94
C THR A 221 -27.74 11.90 4.57
N GLU A 222 -27.05 12.85 3.92
CA GLU A 222 -26.95 14.23 4.39
C GLU A 222 -26.83 15.21 3.21
N LEU A 223 -27.46 16.39 3.35
CA LEU A 223 -27.21 17.55 2.49
C LEU A 223 -27.03 18.79 3.36
N THR A 224 -25.86 19.42 3.25
CA THR A 224 -25.56 20.68 3.94
C THR A 224 -25.30 21.76 2.90
N ASN A 225 -26.19 22.76 2.82
CA ASN A 225 -26.10 23.89 1.86
C ASN A 225 -25.81 23.49 0.40
N THR A 226 -26.27 22.30 -0.01
CA THR A 226 -25.93 21.67 -1.28
C THR A 226 -27.18 21.12 -1.94
N THR A 227 -27.22 21.16 -3.27
CA THR A 227 -28.25 20.49 -4.09
C THR A 227 -27.60 19.58 -5.12
N ILE A 228 -28.21 18.43 -5.38
CA ILE A 228 -27.77 17.51 -6.44
C ILE A 228 -28.17 18.09 -7.79
N ALA A 229 -27.19 18.42 -8.64
CA ALA A 229 -27.44 18.87 -10.01
C ALA A 229 -27.54 17.67 -10.97
N ASN A 230 -26.67 16.68 -10.79
CA ASN A 230 -26.74 15.38 -11.44
C ASN A 230 -26.16 14.32 -10.48
N ILE A 231 -26.76 13.13 -10.41
CA ILE A 231 -26.21 12.03 -9.61
C ILE A 231 -25.02 11.39 -10.31
N ASP A 232 -25.07 11.36 -11.65
CA ASP A 232 -24.07 10.77 -12.52
C ASP A 232 -24.19 11.35 -13.94
N ASP A 233 -23.14 12.02 -14.41
CA ASP A 233 -23.08 12.62 -15.75
C ASP A 233 -22.28 11.76 -16.74
N ASP A 234 -22.96 10.77 -17.33
CA ASP A 234 -22.43 9.90 -18.38
C ASP A 234 -21.90 10.63 -19.65
N THR A 235 -22.03 11.95 -19.76
CA THR A 235 -21.67 12.72 -20.97
C THR A 235 -20.29 13.36 -20.95
N ILE A 236 -19.62 13.34 -19.80
CA ILE A 236 -18.31 13.96 -19.57
C ILE A 236 -17.32 12.85 -19.11
N GLY A 237 -16.02 13.09 -19.24
CA GLY A 237 -14.98 12.20 -18.68
C GLY A 237 -15.05 10.74 -19.14
N ILE A 238 -14.76 9.83 -18.20
CA ILE A 238 -14.83 8.37 -18.34
C ILE A 238 -16.19 7.89 -17.83
N ALA A 239 -17.05 7.43 -18.74
CA ALA A 239 -18.45 7.10 -18.43
C ALA A 239 -18.62 5.95 -17.41
N ASP A 240 -17.63 5.08 -17.18
CA ASP A 240 -17.76 4.02 -16.17
C ASP A 240 -17.56 4.52 -14.73
N TYR A 241 -16.96 5.70 -14.56
CA TYR A 241 -16.74 6.32 -13.25
C TYR A 241 -18.00 7.03 -12.78
N LEU A 242 -18.20 7.11 -11.48
CA LEU A 242 -19.26 7.92 -10.89
C LEU A 242 -18.96 9.41 -11.09
N GLN A 243 -19.90 10.15 -11.67
CA GLN A 243 -19.71 11.55 -12.02
C GLN A 243 -20.76 12.48 -11.39
N THR A 244 -20.78 12.54 -10.06
CA THR A 244 -21.76 13.33 -9.33
C THR A 244 -21.51 14.82 -9.45
N THR A 245 -22.53 15.59 -9.85
CA THR A 245 -22.47 17.05 -9.95
C THR A 245 -23.26 17.71 -8.83
N LEU A 246 -22.58 18.51 -8.01
CA LEU A 246 -23.14 19.19 -6.84
C LEU A 246 -23.13 20.71 -7.01
N THR A 247 -24.18 21.37 -6.55
CA THR A 247 -24.20 22.83 -6.44
C THR A 247 -24.09 23.25 -4.98
N PHE A 248 -22.98 23.89 -4.64
CA PHE A 248 -22.63 24.35 -3.31
C PHE A 248 -23.06 25.80 -3.10
N SER A 249 -23.75 26.07 -2.01
CA SER A 249 -24.22 27.41 -1.62
C SER A 249 -23.67 27.81 -0.24
N GLY A 250 -23.73 29.10 0.10
CA GLY A 250 -23.25 29.58 1.39
C GLY A 250 -21.72 29.45 1.57
N THR A 251 -21.28 29.46 2.82
CA THR A 251 -19.87 29.34 3.27
C THR A 251 -19.71 28.15 4.22
N GLY A 252 -18.47 27.80 4.59
CA GLY A 252 -18.16 26.67 5.45
C GLY A 252 -17.88 25.42 4.62
N THR A 253 -18.45 24.28 5.01
CA THR A 253 -18.28 22.97 4.35
C THR A 253 -19.59 22.45 3.75
N PRO A 254 -20.21 23.16 2.78
CA PRO A 254 -21.34 22.60 2.05
C PRO A 254 -20.94 21.28 1.39
N GLY A 255 -21.80 20.27 1.52
CA GLY A 255 -21.56 18.95 0.96
C GLY A 255 -22.80 18.06 0.90
N ALA A 256 -22.61 16.89 0.30
CA ALA A 256 -23.55 15.78 0.30
C ALA A 256 -22.84 14.52 0.81
N THR A 257 -23.47 13.82 1.73
CA THR A 257 -22.99 12.52 2.21
C THR A 257 -23.79 11.41 1.53
N PHE A 258 -23.08 10.44 0.97
CA PHE A 258 -23.65 9.30 0.28
C PHE A 258 -23.26 8.00 0.95
N LYS A 259 -24.25 7.15 1.18
CA LYS A 259 -24.04 5.76 1.59
C LYS A 259 -24.20 4.87 0.37
N PHE A 260 -23.19 4.06 0.11
CA PHE A 260 -23.19 3.06 -0.94
C PHE A 260 -23.48 1.69 -0.32
N THR A 261 -24.27 0.88 -1.01
CA THR A 261 -24.56 -0.50 -0.60
C THR A 261 -24.61 -1.40 -1.82
N ILE A 262 -23.76 -2.42 -1.84
CA ILE A 262 -23.74 -3.46 -2.86
C ILE A 262 -24.83 -4.48 -2.52
N VAL A 263 -25.73 -4.72 -3.46
CA VAL A 263 -26.91 -5.58 -3.28
C VAL A 263 -27.01 -6.61 -4.41
N ASN A 264 -27.70 -7.72 -4.16
CA ASN A 264 -28.02 -8.66 -5.23
C ASN A 264 -28.84 -7.96 -6.32
N ALA A 265 -28.50 -8.21 -7.59
CA ALA A 265 -29.12 -7.53 -8.73
C ALA A 265 -30.65 -7.55 -8.67
N GLY A 266 -31.26 -6.37 -8.87
CA GLY A 266 -32.70 -6.15 -8.83
C GLY A 266 -33.35 -6.20 -7.44
N THR A 267 -32.57 -6.27 -6.35
CA THR A 267 -33.08 -6.34 -4.97
C THR A 267 -32.56 -5.18 -4.11
N THR A 268 -33.01 -5.10 -2.84
CA THR A 268 -32.39 -4.24 -1.81
C THR A 268 -31.69 -5.06 -0.74
N THR A 269 -31.49 -6.36 -0.99
CA THR A 269 -30.83 -7.27 -0.05
C THR A 269 -29.33 -7.09 -0.21
N PRO A 270 -28.62 -6.63 0.85
CA PRO A 270 -27.17 -6.52 0.80
C PRO A 270 -26.53 -7.84 0.37
N SER A 271 -25.48 -7.75 -0.42
CA SER A 271 -24.68 -8.92 -0.78
C SER A 271 -24.17 -9.61 0.48
N THR A 272 -24.17 -10.94 0.48
CA THR A 272 -23.49 -11.74 1.51
C THR A 272 -22.02 -11.94 1.20
N ASN A 273 -21.60 -11.67 -0.04
CA ASN A 273 -20.19 -11.62 -0.38
C ASN A 273 -19.63 -10.30 0.18
N ILE A 274 -18.56 -10.41 0.96
CA ILE A 274 -17.78 -9.28 1.42
C ILE A 274 -17.04 -8.75 0.19
N PHE A 275 -17.09 -7.43 0.01
CA PHE A 275 -16.37 -6.77 -1.06
C PHE A 275 -15.32 -5.86 -0.44
N ARG A 276 -14.07 -6.03 -0.84
CA ARG A 276 -13.08 -4.98 -0.75
C ARG A 276 -13.34 -4.05 -1.94
N VAL A 277 -13.64 -2.79 -1.67
CA VAL A 277 -13.92 -1.77 -2.69
C VAL A 277 -12.85 -0.73 -2.58
N ASN A 278 -11.97 -0.75 -3.57
CA ASN A 278 -10.96 0.26 -3.76
C ASN A 278 -11.46 1.33 -4.72
N GLY A 279 -10.75 2.44 -4.81
CA GLY A 279 -11.04 3.42 -5.82
C GLY A 279 -10.19 4.66 -5.72
N ILE A 280 -10.38 5.52 -6.71
CA ILE A 280 -9.70 6.81 -6.79
C ILE A 280 -10.74 7.90 -6.85
N THR A 281 -10.59 8.90 -5.99
CA THR A 281 -11.19 10.21 -6.18
C THR A 281 -10.29 11.01 -7.10
N TRP A 282 -10.81 11.38 -8.26
CA TRP A 282 -10.08 12.13 -9.28
C TRP A 282 -10.40 13.62 -9.23
N ASP A 283 -9.47 14.42 -9.74
CA ASP A 283 -9.68 15.84 -10.04
C ASP A 283 -10.09 16.67 -8.81
N CYS A 284 -9.53 16.38 -7.64
CA CYS A 284 -9.78 17.16 -6.43
C CYS A 284 -9.08 18.51 -6.52
N ASP A 285 -9.75 19.52 -7.08
CA ASP A 285 -9.17 20.82 -7.40
C ASP A 285 -9.80 21.99 -6.64
N GLY A 286 -9.18 23.17 -6.72
CA GLY A 286 -9.65 24.31 -5.97
C GLY A 286 -9.22 25.68 -6.46
N THR A 287 -9.77 26.67 -5.77
CA THR A 287 -9.41 28.08 -5.84
C THR A 287 -9.34 28.60 -4.41
N SER A 288 -8.74 29.76 -4.21
CA SER A 288 -8.71 30.45 -2.91
C SER A 288 -10.06 30.65 -2.22
N ASN A 289 -11.18 30.51 -2.93
CA ASN A 289 -12.53 30.70 -2.38
C ASN A 289 -13.36 29.41 -2.26
N LEU A 290 -12.89 28.33 -2.87
CA LEU A 290 -13.55 27.02 -2.95
C LEU A 290 -12.48 25.97 -3.20
N LEU A 291 -12.24 25.12 -2.21
CA LEU A 291 -11.41 23.93 -2.31
C LEU A 291 -12.34 22.73 -2.37
N GLU A 292 -12.17 21.83 -3.32
CA GLU A 292 -12.88 20.56 -3.31
C GLU A 292 -12.31 19.66 -2.22
N SER A 293 -13.19 18.85 -1.63
CA SER A 293 -12.83 17.99 -0.52
C SER A 293 -13.74 16.77 -0.48
N VAL A 294 -13.17 15.63 -0.13
CA VAL A 294 -13.89 14.38 0.08
C VAL A 294 -13.57 13.83 1.46
N ILE A 295 -14.57 13.28 2.15
CA ILE A 295 -14.37 12.55 3.40
C ILE A 295 -14.69 11.09 3.17
N TYR A 296 -13.75 10.21 3.53
CA TYR A 296 -13.98 8.77 3.63
C TYR A 296 -14.31 8.46 5.09
N TYR A 297 -15.47 7.84 5.33
CA TYR A 297 -15.87 7.47 6.70
C TYR A 297 -15.46 6.04 6.99
N ASN A 298 -14.54 5.86 7.93
CA ASN A 298 -13.97 4.58 8.34
C ASN A 298 -13.46 3.75 7.13
N PRO A 299 -12.54 4.31 6.31
CA PRO A 299 -11.87 3.52 5.28
C PRO A 299 -10.98 2.46 5.93
N ALA A 300 -10.76 1.37 5.23
CA ALA A 300 -9.77 0.36 5.59
C ALA A 300 -8.35 0.78 5.19
N ALA A 301 -8.22 1.52 4.07
CA ALA A 301 -6.97 2.17 3.69
C ALA A 301 -7.24 3.44 2.89
N TYR A 302 -6.28 4.36 2.87
CA TYR A 302 -6.36 5.61 2.09
C TYR A 302 -4.97 6.12 1.74
N GLY A 303 -4.87 6.95 0.69
CA GLY A 303 -3.57 7.51 0.31
C GLY A 303 -3.70 8.70 -0.62
N ILE A 304 -2.59 9.37 -0.88
CA ILE A 304 -2.42 10.39 -1.93
C ILE A 304 -1.03 10.20 -2.56
N ASP A 305 -0.81 10.60 -3.80
CA ASP A 305 0.54 10.55 -4.34
C ASP A 305 1.53 11.45 -3.55
N ASN A 306 2.81 11.12 -3.59
CA ASN A 306 3.88 12.00 -3.15
C ASN A 306 4.82 12.26 -4.33
N PRO A 307 4.80 13.45 -4.95
CA PRO A 307 4.15 14.68 -4.49
C PRO A 307 2.64 14.78 -4.83
N SER A 308 1.89 15.57 -4.04
CA SER A 308 0.46 15.84 -4.26
C SER A 308 0.04 17.27 -3.88
N ASP A 309 -0.98 17.80 -4.52
CA ASP A 309 -1.62 19.08 -4.13
C ASP A 309 -2.70 18.88 -3.06
N LEU A 310 -3.01 17.64 -2.71
CA LEU A 310 -3.99 17.32 -1.69
C LEU A 310 -3.39 17.45 -0.29
N THR A 311 -4.25 17.41 0.71
CA THR A 311 -3.88 17.36 2.12
C THR A 311 -4.83 16.42 2.81
N VAL A 312 -4.24 15.45 3.50
CA VAL A 312 -4.94 14.50 4.36
C VAL A 312 -5.17 15.13 5.73
N THR A 313 -6.35 14.96 6.30
CA THR A 313 -6.67 15.36 7.67
C THR A 313 -7.51 14.27 8.32
N ASP A 314 -7.02 13.68 9.41
CA ASP A 314 -7.82 12.81 10.26
C ASP A 314 -8.77 13.66 11.13
N LEU A 315 -10.08 13.43 10.96
CA LEU A 315 -11.14 14.09 11.72
C LEU A 315 -11.51 13.30 13.00
N GLY A 316 -10.83 12.18 13.26
CA GLY A 316 -11.09 11.25 14.34
C GLY A 316 -12.17 10.23 14.01
N SER A 317 -12.17 9.11 14.75
CA SER A 317 -13.02 7.93 14.47
C SER A 317 -12.80 7.39 13.05
N ASN A 318 -11.55 7.40 12.59
CA ASN A 318 -11.11 6.95 11.26
C ASN A 318 -11.87 7.67 10.12
N ASN A 319 -12.14 8.97 10.27
CA ASN A 319 -12.78 9.75 9.22
C ASN A 319 -11.74 10.63 8.55
N ILE A 320 -11.46 10.35 7.28
CA ILE A 320 -10.29 10.89 6.60
C ILE A 320 -10.75 11.92 5.57
N GLU A 321 -10.35 13.17 5.74
CA GLU A 321 -10.64 14.27 4.83
C GLU A 321 -9.47 14.52 3.88
N MET A 322 -9.74 14.42 2.58
CA MET A 322 -8.84 14.80 1.50
C MET A 322 -9.28 16.14 0.95
N THR A 323 -8.40 17.15 0.96
CA THR A 323 -8.73 18.51 0.51
C THR A 323 -7.70 19.04 -0.48
N SER A 324 -8.18 19.67 -1.56
CA SER A 324 -7.34 20.32 -2.56
C SER A 324 -6.63 21.59 -2.03
N ASP A 325 -5.61 22.09 -2.75
CA ASP A 325 -5.13 23.47 -2.57
C ASP A 325 -5.77 24.41 -3.63
N ASP A 326 -5.33 25.67 -3.69
CA ASP A 326 -5.78 26.72 -4.62
C ASP A 326 -5.21 26.50 -6.04
N VAL A 327 -5.56 25.38 -6.65
CA VAL A 327 -5.10 24.99 -7.99
C VAL A 327 -6.28 24.45 -8.76
N THR A 328 -6.52 25.03 -9.92
CA THR A 328 -7.69 24.69 -10.74
C THR A 328 -7.19 24.13 -12.05
N VAL A 329 -7.71 22.97 -12.42
CA VAL A 329 -7.57 22.34 -13.72
C VAL A 329 -8.91 22.47 -14.45
N ASN A 330 -8.86 22.60 -15.77
CA ASN A 330 -10.08 22.81 -16.56
C ASN A 330 -10.72 21.48 -16.90
N GLY A 331 -11.87 21.20 -16.29
CA GLY A 331 -12.55 19.93 -16.50
C GLY A 331 -11.76 18.77 -15.92
N PHE A 332 -12.17 17.55 -16.28
CA PHE A 332 -11.60 16.34 -15.73
C PHE A 332 -10.08 16.23 -15.91
N SER A 333 -9.41 15.95 -14.79
CA SER A 333 -7.98 15.69 -14.73
C SER A 333 -7.68 14.28 -14.22
N THR A 334 -6.75 13.60 -14.89
CA THR A 334 -6.13 12.35 -14.42
C THR A 334 -4.73 12.59 -13.85
N LEU A 335 -4.40 13.84 -13.49
CA LEU A 335 -3.07 14.16 -12.98
C LEU A 335 -2.86 13.49 -11.61
N PRO A 336 -1.75 12.77 -11.40
CA PRO A 336 -1.51 12.04 -10.15
C PRO A 336 -1.59 12.93 -8.91
N TRP A 337 -1.02 14.12 -8.94
CA TRP A 337 -1.03 15.03 -7.79
C TRP A 337 -2.41 15.62 -7.42
N LEU A 338 -3.50 15.26 -8.12
CA LEU A 338 -4.89 15.63 -7.79
C LEU A 338 -5.77 14.45 -7.39
N ARG A 339 -5.21 13.24 -7.26
CA ARG A 339 -5.98 12.04 -6.96
C ARG A 339 -5.75 11.58 -5.52
N ALA A 340 -6.77 10.94 -4.96
CA ALA A 340 -6.71 10.32 -3.64
C ALA A 340 -7.28 8.90 -3.71
N TYR A 341 -6.65 7.98 -3.00
CA TYR A 341 -7.05 6.57 -2.95
C TYR A 341 -7.89 6.32 -1.72
N TYR A 342 -8.76 5.33 -1.84
CA TYR A 342 -9.53 4.81 -0.73
C TYR A 342 -9.78 3.32 -0.90
N GLN A 343 -9.95 2.65 0.22
CA GLN A 343 -10.40 1.29 0.31
C GLN A 343 -11.45 1.18 1.42
N PHE A 344 -12.49 0.40 1.16
CA PHE A 344 -13.49 0.02 2.14
C PHE A 344 -13.66 -1.50 2.13
N ILE A 345 -13.83 -2.07 3.31
CA ILE A 345 -14.16 -3.49 3.48
C ILE A 345 -15.66 -3.62 3.77
N GLY A 346 -16.30 -4.56 3.10
CA GLY A 346 -17.70 -4.90 3.28
C GLY A 346 -18.62 -4.41 2.15
N ASN A 347 -19.89 -4.79 2.27
CA ASN A 347 -20.90 -4.49 1.26
C ASN A 347 -21.48 -3.06 1.35
N SER A 348 -21.00 -2.23 2.28
CA SER A 348 -21.51 -0.88 2.49
C SER A 348 -20.45 0.06 3.01
N PHE A 349 -20.33 1.22 2.38
CA PHE A 349 -19.40 2.27 2.76
C PHE A 349 -20.04 3.65 2.63
N THR A 350 -19.44 4.66 3.26
CA THR A 350 -19.96 6.03 3.26
C THR A 350 -18.85 7.01 2.94
N MET A 351 -19.18 7.98 2.10
CA MET A 351 -18.27 9.07 1.73
C MET A 351 -19.06 10.37 1.62
N ARG A 352 -18.38 11.49 1.82
CA ARG A 352 -18.95 12.83 1.63
C ARG A 352 -18.18 13.57 0.56
N MET A 353 -18.91 14.09 -0.42
CA MET A 353 -18.40 15.03 -1.41
C MET A 353 -18.75 16.43 -0.96
N GLN A 354 -17.76 17.30 -0.79
CA GLN A 354 -17.95 18.63 -0.21
C GLN A 354 -16.98 19.67 -0.80
N ALA A 355 -17.17 20.91 -0.38
CA ALA A 355 -16.23 21.97 -0.65
C ALA A 355 -15.94 22.80 0.60
N ILE A 356 -14.69 23.20 0.81
CA ILE A 356 -14.31 24.21 1.79
C ILE A 356 -14.44 25.59 1.15
N LYS A 357 -15.49 26.33 1.51
CA LYS A 357 -15.85 27.61 0.90
C LYS A 357 -15.75 28.78 1.86
N THR A 358 -15.03 29.81 1.43
CA THR A 358 -15.00 31.12 2.08
C THR A 358 -15.94 32.13 1.40
N SER A 359 -16.38 31.83 0.16
CA SER A 359 -17.28 32.69 -0.63
C SER A 359 -18.74 32.24 -0.56
N THR A 360 -19.67 33.20 -0.47
CA THR A 360 -21.12 32.98 -0.51
C THR A 360 -21.68 32.71 -1.92
N THR A 361 -20.88 32.96 -2.97
CA THR A 361 -21.24 32.66 -4.36
C THR A 361 -21.56 31.17 -4.50
N ALA A 362 -22.59 30.83 -5.28
CA ALA A 362 -22.88 29.43 -5.59
C ALA A 362 -21.92 28.91 -6.65
N TYR A 363 -21.41 27.69 -6.46
CA TYR A 363 -20.53 27.02 -7.42
C TYR A 363 -21.07 25.62 -7.69
N THR A 364 -21.03 25.21 -8.94
CA THR A 364 -21.35 23.85 -9.35
C THR A 364 -20.05 23.14 -9.68
N ARG A 365 -19.81 22.01 -9.04
CA ARG A 365 -18.60 21.18 -9.19
C ARG A 365 -18.99 19.74 -9.47
N GLN A 366 -18.12 19.04 -10.18
CA GLN A 366 -18.29 17.64 -10.51
C GLN A 366 -17.23 16.86 -9.73
N PHE A 367 -17.67 15.80 -9.05
CA PHE A 367 -16.79 14.84 -8.39
C PHE A 367 -16.75 13.61 -9.26
N MET A 368 -15.55 13.06 -9.44
CA MET A 368 -15.34 11.90 -10.27
C MET A 368 -14.63 10.82 -9.48
N MET A 369 -15.20 9.62 -9.48
CA MET A 369 -14.68 8.52 -8.67
C MET A 369 -14.67 7.23 -9.47
N SER A 370 -13.51 6.58 -9.53
CA SER A 370 -13.41 5.20 -9.99
C SER A 370 -13.58 4.25 -8.80
N PHE A 371 -14.11 3.08 -9.07
CA PHE A 371 -14.33 2.02 -8.08
C PHE A 371 -13.85 0.71 -8.68
N THR A 372 -12.93 0.06 -7.99
CA THR A 372 -12.33 -1.21 -8.40
C THR A 372 -12.43 -2.18 -7.22
N GLN A 373 -12.36 -3.48 -7.47
CA GLN A 373 -12.43 -4.46 -6.37
C GLN A 373 -11.06 -4.99 -5.97
N CYS A 374 -10.10 -4.99 -6.92
CA CYS A 374 -8.79 -5.64 -6.71
C CYS A 374 -7.63 -4.85 -7.34
N GLU A 375 -7.87 -3.80 -8.14
CA GLU A 375 -6.81 -3.04 -8.85
C GLU A 375 -6.01 -2.13 -7.92
N PHE A 376 -5.74 -2.56 -6.68
CA PHE A 376 -4.99 -1.79 -5.69
C PHE A 376 -3.54 -1.57 -6.14
N LEU A 377 -2.89 -2.60 -6.71
CA LEU A 377 -1.55 -2.56 -7.31
C LEU A 377 -1.45 -1.68 -8.57
N ASP A 378 -2.50 -1.65 -9.40
CA ASP A 378 -2.56 -0.85 -10.63
C ASP A 378 -2.59 0.67 -10.36
N PHE A 379 -2.84 1.07 -9.12
CA PHE A 379 -2.94 2.48 -8.75
C PHE A 379 -1.58 3.17 -8.67
N ASN A 380 -0.49 2.41 -8.51
CA ASN A 380 0.86 2.94 -8.32
C ASN A 380 0.84 4.04 -7.24
N SER A 381 0.09 3.78 -6.15
CA SER A 381 -0.04 4.70 -5.03
C SER A 381 1.27 4.66 -4.27
N ASN A 382 2.07 5.70 -4.48
CA ASN A 382 3.36 5.93 -3.84
C ASN A 382 3.27 6.22 -2.32
N ASN A 383 2.14 5.96 -1.66
CA ASN A 383 1.92 6.33 -0.26
C ASN A 383 0.56 5.79 0.16
N LEU A 384 0.55 4.78 1.01
CA LEU A 384 -0.68 4.23 1.55
C LEU A 384 -0.66 4.37 3.07
N THR A 385 -1.83 4.57 3.66
CA THR A 385 -2.01 4.31 5.07
C THR A 385 -3.07 3.24 5.20
N ILE A 386 -2.68 2.10 5.75
CA ILE A 386 -3.58 1.00 6.08
C ILE A 386 -4.07 1.22 7.51
N VAL A 387 -5.39 1.25 7.66
CA VAL A 387 -6.09 1.43 8.95
C VAL A 387 -6.60 0.09 9.46
N THR A 388 -6.97 -0.78 8.52
CA THR A 388 -7.41 -2.15 8.78
C THR A 388 -6.92 -2.97 7.60
N GLY A 389 -5.83 -3.70 7.84
CA GLY A 389 -5.20 -4.59 6.86
C GLY A 389 -5.89 -5.93 6.76
N GLU A 390 -5.22 -6.85 6.09
CA GLU A 390 -5.45 -8.28 6.19
C GLU A 390 -4.54 -8.81 7.32
N ASP A 391 -4.96 -9.89 7.95
CA ASP A 391 -4.36 -10.54 9.13
C ASP A 391 -4.65 -12.02 8.91
N PHE A 392 -3.73 -12.70 8.21
CA PHE A 392 -3.97 -14.01 7.60
C PHE A 392 -4.06 -15.11 8.67
N ASP A 393 -3.15 -15.10 9.64
CA ASP A 393 -3.15 -16.07 10.75
C ASP A 393 -4.11 -15.71 11.90
N GLY A 394 -4.58 -14.47 11.97
CA GLY A 394 -5.52 -13.98 12.99
C GLY A 394 -4.87 -13.66 14.35
N ASP A 395 -3.57 -13.35 14.39
CA ASP A 395 -2.84 -13.04 15.61
C ASP A 395 -3.06 -11.59 16.11
N GLY A 396 -3.51 -10.72 15.21
CA GLY A 396 -3.84 -9.32 15.46
C GLY A 396 -2.76 -8.30 15.07
N VAL A 397 -1.64 -8.75 14.51
CA VAL A 397 -0.74 -8.01 13.62
C VAL A 397 -1.33 -8.13 12.20
N TYR A 398 -1.09 -7.12 11.36
CA TYR A 398 -1.57 -7.16 9.97
C TYR A 398 -0.39 -7.53 9.11
N ASN A 399 -0.59 -8.27 8.02
CA ASN A 399 0.49 -8.79 7.16
C ASN A 399 1.59 -7.76 6.85
N HIS A 400 1.24 -6.56 6.36
CA HIS A 400 2.20 -5.43 6.14
C HIS A 400 2.96 -4.90 7.37
N LEU A 401 2.82 -5.52 8.53
CA LEU A 401 3.45 -5.17 9.78
C LEU A 401 4.02 -6.44 10.46
N ASP A 402 4.07 -7.55 9.74
CA ASP A 402 4.29 -8.90 10.24
C ASP A 402 5.30 -9.62 9.36
N ILE A 403 6.46 -9.96 9.91
CA ILE A 403 7.50 -10.63 9.14
C ILE A 403 7.25 -12.14 8.95
N ASP A 404 6.17 -12.71 9.48
CA ASP A 404 5.75 -14.13 9.35
C ASP A 404 4.21 -14.21 9.30
N SER A 405 3.63 -13.72 8.19
CA SER A 405 2.20 -13.42 8.03
C SER A 405 1.26 -14.62 8.18
N ASP A 406 1.77 -15.85 8.00
CA ASP A 406 0.99 -17.07 8.18
C ASP A 406 1.40 -17.91 9.41
N ASN A 407 2.37 -17.38 10.16
CA ASN A 407 2.83 -17.84 11.46
C ASN A 407 3.36 -19.28 11.42
N ASP A 408 3.97 -19.66 10.31
CA ASP A 408 4.51 -20.99 10.10
C ASP A 408 5.94 -21.12 10.68
N GLY A 409 6.63 -20.00 10.88
CA GLY A 409 7.98 -19.88 11.43
C GLY A 409 9.10 -19.69 10.38
N ILE A 410 8.75 -19.46 9.13
CA ILE A 410 9.65 -19.02 8.05
C ILE A 410 9.29 -17.56 7.72
N PRO A 411 10.22 -16.60 7.83
CA PRO A 411 9.86 -15.21 7.57
C PRO A 411 9.46 -14.93 6.12
N ASP A 412 8.50 -14.03 5.92
CA ASP A 412 7.92 -13.60 4.64
C ASP A 412 9.00 -13.19 3.63
N ASN A 413 10.05 -12.50 4.08
CA ASN A 413 11.22 -12.13 3.27
C ASN A 413 11.90 -13.35 2.60
N VAL A 414 11.98 -14.46 3.34
CA VAL A 414 12.56 -15.73 2.90
C VAL A 414 11.61 -16.41 1.92
N GLU A 415 10.31 -16.39 2.20
CA GLU A 415 9.29 -17.09 1.42
C GLU A 415 8.89 -16.37 0.14
N ALA A 416 8.98 -15.05 0.12
CA ALA A 416 8.74 -14.24 -1.07
C ALA A 416 9.79 -14.47 -2.17
N GLN A 417 10.83 -15.27 -1.92
CA GLN A 417 11.97 -15.46 -2.82
C GLN A 417 12.26 -16.96 -3.08
N TYR A 418 12.96 -17.22 -4.19
CA TYR A 418 13.51 -18.56 -4.41
C TYR A 418 14.69 -18.84 -3.47
N THR A 419 14.75 -20.05 -2.89
CA THR A 419 15.86 -20.49 -2.05
C THR A 419 17.22 -20.33 -2.75
N VAL A 420 17.33 -20.85 -3.98
CA VAL A 420 18.55 -20.69 -4.79
C VAL A 420 18.56 -19.32 -5.45
N GLY A 421 19.35 -18.42 -4.89
CA GLY A 421 19.49 -17.06 -5.38
C GLY A 421 18.87 -16.01 -4.48
N TYR A 422 18.37 -16.42 -3.30
CA TYR A 422 17.96 -15.56 -2.21
C TYR A 422 18.87 -14.33 -2.08
N LEU A 423 18.23 -13.16 -2.04
CA LEU A 423 18.88 -11.88 -1.90
C LEU A 423 18.64 -11.39 -0.46
N PRO A 424 19.66 -11.38 0.41
CA PRO A 424 19.50 -10.90 1.77
C PRO A 424 19.33 -9.37 1.80
N PRO A 425 18.68 -8.83 2.84
CA PRO A 425 18.55 -7.40 3.05
C PRO A 425 19.93 -6.72 3.17
N SER A 426 20.04 -5.48 2.70
CA SER A 426 21.31 -4.72 2.79
C SER A 426 21.43 -3.90 4.08
N GLY A 427 20.32 -3.72 4.80
CA GLY A 427 20.17 -2.81 5.95
C GLY A 427 20.29 -1.34 5.54
N THR A 428 20.07 -1.03 4.26
CA THR A 428 20.14 0.33 3.74
C THR A 428 18.89 0.60 2.92
N VAL A 429 18.10 1.56 3.41
CA VAL A 429 16.78 1.90 2.86
C VAL A 429 16.80 3.10 1.93
N GLY A 430 15.80 3.14 1.05
CA GLY A 430 15.53 4.26 0.16
C GLY A 430 14.86 5.45 0.87
N ASN A 431 14.25 6.34 0.08
CA ASN A 431 13.33 7.35 0.63
C ASN A 431 11.86 6.85 0.63
N THR A 432 11.67 5.57 0.34
CA THR A 432 10.39 4.88 0.17
C THR A 432 10.24 3.74 1.18
N GLY A 433 11.14 3.63 2.16
CA GLY A 433 11.22 2.49 3.08
C GLY A 433 11.98 1.29 2.52
N ILE A 434 11.56 0.81 1.35
CA ILE A 434 12.14 -0.37 0.70
C ILE A 434 13.69 -0.44 0.74
N ASP A 435 14.22 -1.58 1.21
CA ASP A 435 15.65 -1.85 1.21
C ASP A 435 16.24 -1.78 -0.21
N LEU A 436 17.41 -1.15 -0.34
CA LEU A 436 18.08 -0.93 -1.62
C LEU A 436 18.48 -2.23 -2.34
N ALA A 437 18.50 -3.37 -1.65
CA ALA A 437 18.64 -4.69 -2.25
C ALA A 437 17.46 -5.02 -3.17
N TYR A 438 16.23 -4.70 -2.76
CA TYR A 438 14.99 -5.06 -3.43
C TYR A 438 14.57 -4.03 -4.49
N GLY A 439 15.01 -2.79 -4.33
CA GLY A 439 14.89 -1.75 -5.36
C GLY A 439 13.48 -1.18 -5.50
N ALA A 440 12.51 -1.97 -5.96
CA ALA A 440 11.10 -1.55 -6.07
C ALA A 440 10.13 -2.49 -5.34
N GLY A 441 10.67 -3.38 -4.50
CA GLY A 441 9.97 -4.50 -3.89
C GLY A 441 10.33 -5.83 -4.55
N LEU A 442 10.10 -6.93 -3.81
CA LEU A 442 10.28 -8.30 -4.26
C LEU A 442 9.16 -8.71 -5.24
N ASP A 443 9.53 -9.52 -6.23
CA ASP A 443 8.56 -10.25 -7.05
C ASP A 443 8.22 -11.56 -6.30
N VAL A 444 7.10 -11.59 -5.58
CA VAL A 444 6.71 -12.73 -4.73
C VAL A 444 6.58 -14.05 -5.52
N VAL A 445 6.97 -15.16 -4.90
CA VAL A 445 6.97 -16.50 -5.50
C VAL A 445 5.64 -17.22 -5.23
N PHE A 446 5.29 -18.12 -6.15
CA PHE A 446 4.15 -19.04 -6.08
C PHE A 446 4.68 -20.41 -6.52
N THR A 447 4.92 -21.31 -5.57
CA THR A 447 5.62 -22.58 -5.81
C THR A 447 4.73 -23.55 -6.58
N ASP A 448 3.49 -23.70 -6.15
CA ASP A 448 2.54 -24.65 -6.73
C ASP A 448 1.60 -24.01 -7.80
N PHE A 449 1.70 -22.69 -7.97
CA PHE A 449 0.87 -21.86 -8.85
C PHE A 449 -0.62 -21.85 -8.51
N ASP A 450 -0.96 -21.89 -7.23
CA ASP A 450 -2.32 -21.61 -6.77
C ASP A 450 -2.60 -20.09 -6.68
N PHE A 451 -3.49 -19.65 -5.78
CA PHE A 451 -3.83 -18.23 -5.62
C PHE A 451 -3.14 -17.53 -4.45
N TYR A 452 -2.37 -18.25 -3.64
CA TYR A 452 -1.64 -17.76 -2.49
C TYR A 452 -0.15 -17.65 -2.84
N PRO A 453 0.49 -16.49 -2.62
CA PRO A 453 1.95 -16.41 -2.65
C PRO A 453 2.51 -17.22 -1.48
N ASP A 454 3.74 -17.71 -1.59
CA ASP A 454 4.28 -18.67 -0.61
C ASP A 454 4.24 -18.12 0.84
N PHE A 455 4.54 -16.84 1.05
CA PHE A 455 4.48 -16.19 2.38
C PHE A 455 3.08 -16.14 3.05
N LEU A 456 2.04 -16.58 2.34
CA LEU A 456 0.66 -16.71 2.85
C LEU A 456 0.11 -18.11 2.61
N ASP A 457 0.93 -19.08 2.21
CA ASP A 457 0.48 -20.41 1.86
C ASP A 457 0.95 -21.42 2.91
N LEU A 458 0.01 -21.88 3.74
CA LEU A 458 0.26 -22.83 4.81
C LEU A 458 0.75 -24.23 4.35
N ASP A 459 0.74 -24.51 3.04
CA ASP A 459 1.17 -25.75 2.37
C ASP A 459 1.70 -25.35 0.97
N THR A 460 2.83 -24.65 0.93
CA THR A 460 3.40 -23.93 -0.23
C THR A 460 3.52 -24.79 -1.50
N ASP A 461 3.76 -26.09 -1.35
CA ASP A 461 3.87 -27.04 -2.46
C ASP A 461 2.61 -27.89 -2.70
N ASN A 462 1.63 -27.76 -1.82
CA ASN A 462 0.36 -28.47 -1.79
C ASN A 462 0.52 -30.01 -1.79
N ASP A 463 1.54 -30.53 -1.10
CA ASP A 463 1.77 -31.96 -0.91
C ASP A 463 0.88 -32.60 0.18
N GLY A 464 0.27 -31.75 1.03
CA GLY A 464 -0.60 -32.12 2.13
C GLY A 464 0.08 -32.15 3.51
N ILE A 465 1.32 -31.69 3.60
CA ILE A 465 2.06 -31.45 4.84
C ILE A 465 2.22 -29.93 4.97
N PRO A 466 1.74 -29.31 6.06
CA PRO A 466 1.90 -27.87 6.23
C PRO A 466 3.36 -27.45 6.44
N ASP A 467 3.70 -26.25 5.98
CA ASP A 467 5.06 -25.70 5.98
C ASP A 467 5.68 -25.66 7.41
N ILE A 468 4.89 -25.31 8.43
CA ILE A 468 5.27 -25.41 9.86
C ILE A 468 5.72 -26.82 10.32
N GLU A 469 5.28 -27.88 9.65
CA GLU A 469 5.75 -29.25 9.92
C GLU A 469 7.02 -29.61 9.14
N GLU A 470 7.40 -28.80 8.16
CA GLU A 470 8.50 -28.99 7.22
C GLU A 470 9.66 -28.03 7.43
N ASN A 471 9.43 -26.87 8.05
CA ASN A 471 10.46 -25.87 8.38
C ASN A 471 11.52 -26.35 9.39
N GLY A 472 11.41 -27.59 9.88
CA GLY A 472 12.31 -28.20 10.86
C GLY A 472 11.84 -28.11 12.31
N MET A 473 10.71 -27.43 12.57
CA MET A 473 10.12 -27.21 13.90
C MET A 473 8.79 -27.94 14.11
N ALA A 474 8.58 -29.05 13.40
CA ALA A 474 7.43 -29.94 13.50
C ALA A 474 6.82 -30.08 14.91
N ASN A 475 5.49 -29.99 15.01
CA ASN A 475 4.70 -29.96 16.24
C ASN A 475 4.93 -28.71 17.11
N ALA A 476 5.35 -27.60 16.50
CA ALA A 476 5.32 -26.27 17.09
C ALA A 476 3.89 -25.94 17.59
N ILE A 477 3.81 -25.13 18.65
CA ILE A 477 2.54 -24.64 19.17
C ILE A 477 2.68 -23.13 19.27
N ILE A 478 2.13 -22.44 18.28
CA ILE A 478 2.06 -20.98 18.21
C ILE A 478 1.24 -20.46 19.39
N LEU A 479 1.76 -19.43 20.05
CA LEU A 479 1.12 -18.79 21.21
C LEU A 479 0.79 -17.32 20.95
N PHE A 480 1.17 -16.77 19.79
CA PHE A 480 1.06 -15.37 19.40
C PHE A 480 1.69 -14.49 20.48
N SER A 481 2.90 -14.88 20.88
CA SER A 481 3.70 -14.13 21.83
C SER A 481 4.94 -13.66 21.11
N ASP A 482 5.11 -12.36 21.06
CA ASP A 482 6.15 -11.68 20.30
C ASP A 482 6.93 -10.75 21.27
N GLY A 483 8.27 -10.77 21.15
CA GLY A 483 9.18 -10.09 22.05
C GLY A 483 9.41 -8.61 21.72
N ASP A 484 9.74 -8.33 20.46
CA ASP A 484 10.12 -7.05 19.87
C ASP A 484 9.00 -6.38 19.07
N ASN A 485 7.91 -7.09 18.79
CA ASN A 485 6.73 -6.64 18.06
C ASN A 485 6.97 -6.52 16.55
N ASP A 486 7.67 -7.47 15.95
CA ASP A 486 7.89 -7.60 14.49
C ASP A 486 6.93 -8.61 13.81
N GLY A 487 6.09 -9.30 14.58
CA GLY A 487 5.12 -10.28 14.08
C GLY A 487 5.53 -11.74 14.30
N LEU A 488 6.83 -12.02 14.45
CA LEU A 488 7.32 -13.39 14.60
C LEU A 488 7.07 -13.95 16.01
N ASP A 489 6.54 -15.18 16.12
CA ASP A 489 6.33 -15.82 17.43
C ASP A 489 7.68 -16.14 18.12
N LEU A 490 7.76 -15.83 19.42
CA LEU A 490 8.86 -16.17 20.35
C LEU A 490 9.33 -17.63 20.32
N LEU A 491 8.54 -18.54 19.77
CA LEU A 491 8.91 -19.93 19.55
C LEU A 491 9.95 -20.11 18.43
N PHE A 492 9.87 -19.30 17.38
CA PHE A 492 10.66 -19.37 16.15
C PHE A 492 11.89 -18.48 16.23
N GLU A 493 11.76 -17.43 17.00
CA GLU A 493 12.81 -16.54 17.44
C GLU A 493 14.11 -17.20 17.87
N GLY A 494 15.19 -16.56 17.43
CA GLY A 494 16.55 -17.02 17.58
C GLY A 494 17.13 -16.91 18.98
N SER A 495 18.42 -16.55 19.02
CA SER A 495 19.12 -16.44 20.31
C SER A 495 18.80 -15.17 21.10
N ASN A 496 18.17 -14.18 20.47
CA ASN A 496 17.86 -12.87 21.03
C ASN A 496 16.42 -12.46 20.70
N PRO A 497 15.43 -12.77 21.54
CA PRO A 497 14.01 -12.52 21.24
C PRO A 497 13.55 -11.05 21.40
N PHE A 498 14.45 -10.12 21.09
CA PHE A 498 14.31 -8.67 21.25
C PHE A 498 15.34 -7.99 20.32
N ASP A 499 15.50 -8.51 19.10
CA ASP A 499 16.33 -7.92 18.05
C ASP A 499 15.86 -6.51 17.69
N PRO A 500 16.73 -5.71 17.04
CA PRO A 500 16.23 -4.75 16.07
C PRO A 500 15.54 -5.49 14.93
N ASN A 501 14.51 -4.89 14.33
CA ASN A 501 13.81 -5.46 13.18
C ASN A 501 14.79 -6.09 12.17
N ASP A 502 14.64 -7.40 11.96
CA ASP A 502 15.47 -8.21 11.08
C ASP A 502 14.53 -9.04 10.19
N PRO A 503 14.27 -8.59 8.94
CA PRO A 503 13.14 -9.10 8.15
C PRO A 503 13.26 -10.58 7.76
N ASN A 504 14.43 -11.18 7.92
CA ASN A 504 14.67 -12.59 7.67
C ASN A 504 15.13 -13.35 8.93
N ASP A 505 15.07 -12.70 10.11
CA ASP A 505 15.57 -13.18 11.40
C ASP A 505 16.93 -13.92 11.23
N ASP A 506 17.15 -15.00 11.97
CA ASP A 506 18.35 -15.82 11.91
C ASP A 506 18.45 -16.64 10.58
N ILE A 507 17.52 -16.51 9.62
CA ILE A 507 17.51 -17.17 8.30
C ILE A 507 18.23 -16.33 7.22
N ASP A 508 19.46 -15.90 7.53
CA ASP A 508 20.40 -15.17 6.66
C ASP A 508 20.69 -15.84 5.29
N ASN A 509 20.50 -17.16 5.22
CA ASN A 509 20.79 -17.96 4.03
C ASN A 509 19.91 -19.22 4.05
N PRO A 510 18.77 -19.25 3.35
CA PRO A 510 17.85 -20.39 3.37
C PRO A 510 18.49 -21.66 2.77
N SER A 511 19.54 -21.53 1.96
CA SER A 511 20.33 -22.70 1.50
C SER A 511 21.23 -23.35 2.58
N ASP A 512 21.28 -22.81 3.80
CA ASP A 512 21.96 -23.45 4.93
C ASP A 512 21.06 -24.52 5.57
N LEU A 513 21.29 -25.78 5.19
CA LEU A 513 20.53 -26.95 5.67
C LEU A 513 20.64 -27.23 7.18
N SER A 514 21.31 -26.37 7.95
CA SER A 514 21.26 -26.40 9.41
C SER A 514 20.11 -25.59 10.01
N ILE A 515 19.43 -24.78 9.18
CA ILE A 515 18.29 -23.93 9.53
C ILE A 515 17.01 -24.58 8.96
N LEU A 516 16.86 -24.58 7.63
CA LEU A 516 15.74 -25.19 6.92
C LEU A 516 16.14 -26.55 6.33
N PRO A 517 15.33 -27.61 6.45
CA PRO A 517 15.71 -28.94 6.00
C PRO A 517 15.49 -29.17 4.48
N ASP A 518 16.24 -30.16 3.96
CA ASP A 518 16.18 -30.71 2.60
C ASP A 518 16.41 -32.23 2.75
N ALA A 519 15.33 -32.96 3.01
CA ALA A 519 15.31 -34.38 3.32
C ALA A 519 15.72 -35.26 2.13
N ASP A 520 15.39 -34.78 0.94
CA ASP A 520 15.58 -35.41 -0.34
C ASP A 520 17.02 -35.17 -0.90
N GLY A 521 17.62 -34.05 -0.52
CA GLY A 521 19.00 -33.64 -0.80
C GLY A 521 19.21 -33.05 -2.19
N ASP A 522 18.18 -32.51 -2.84
CA ASP A 522 18.19 -32.10 -4.23
C ASP A 522 18.07 -30.59 -4.51
N LEU A 523 18.11 -29.74 -3.48
CA LEU A 523 18.23 -28.27 -3.59
C LEU A 523 19.31 -27.83 -4.60
N ALA A 524 20.46 -28.53 -4.62
CA ALA A 524 21.57 -28.25 -5.55
C ALA A 524 21.46 -28.94 -6.92
N SER A 525 20.42 -29.75 -7.12
CA SER A 525 20.21 -30.65 -8.26
C SER A 525 18.88 -30.42 -9.00
N GLY A 526 18.04 -29.48 -8.53
CA GLY A 526 16.90 -28.96 -9.28
C GLY A 526 15.55 -29.01 -8.57
N GLY A 527 15.46 -29.47 -7.32
CA GLY A 527 14.34 -29.17 -6.41
C GLY A 527 14.74 -28.08 -5.41
N ASP A 528 14.12 -28.09 -4.23
CA ASP A 528 14.11 -26.97 -3.29
C ASP A 528 14.32 -27.42 -1.82
N LEU A 529 13.78 -26.69 -0.84
CA LEU A 529 13.70 -27.09 0.57
C LEU A 529 12.40 -27.86 0.82
N ASP A 530 12.31 -28.56 1.96
CA ASP A 530 11.20 -29.46 2.27
C ASP A 530 9.81 -28.79 2.08
N TYR A 531 9.59 -27.57 2.60
CA TYR A 531 8.31 -26.82 2.46
C TYR A 531 7.95 -26.39 1.01
N ARG A 532 8.88 -26.52 0.06
CA ARG A 532 8.67 -26.22 -1.37
C ARG A 532 8.74 -27.47 -2.25
N ASP A 533 9.02 -28.62 -1.66
CA ASP A 533 9.34 -29.85 -2.36
C ASP A 533 8.19 -30.85 -2.26
N LEU A 534 7.42 -30.95 -3.35
CA LEU A 534 6.29 -31.88 -3.50
C LEU A 534 6.61 -33.34 -3.10
N PHE A 535 7.89 -33.68 -3.03
CA PHE A 535 8.37 -34.91 -2.44
C PHE A 535 9.55 -34.67 -1.48
N ASN A 536 9.28 -34.75 -0.18
CA ASN A 536 10.27 -34.92 0.90
C ASN A 536 11.26 -36.12 0.75
N VAL A 537 11.08 -36.96 -0.26
CA VAL A 537 12.00 -38.06 -0.59
C VAL A 537 12.15 -38.20 -2.09
N ASN A 538 13.40 -38.24 -2.56
CA ASN A 538 13.69 -38.32 -3.99
C ASN A 538 12.99 -39.49 -4.69
N PRO A 539 11.99 -39.24 -5.55
CA PRO A 539 11.28 -40.30 -6.24
C PRO A 539 12.21 -40.94 -7.28
N PRO A 540 12.17 -42.27 -7.47
CA PRO A 540 13.03 -42.92 -8.46
C PRO A 540 12.73 -42.36 -9.86
N SER A 541 13.79 -42.13 -10.65
CA SER A 541 13.76 -41.59 -12.04
C SER A 541 12.77 -42.25 -13.03
N SER A 542 12.16 -43.38 -12.67
CA SER A 542 10.97 -43.93 -13.31
C SER A 542 10.09 -44.64 -12.28
N ALA A 543 8.89 -44.13 -12.05
CA ALA A 543 7.81 -44.87 -11.40
C ALA A 543 6.89 -45.45 -12.48
N THR A 544 6.70 -46.77 -12.49
CA THR A 544 5.76 -47.44 -13.41
C THR A 544 4.77 -48.22 -12.58
N ILE A 545 3.47 -47.98 -12.75
CA ILE A 545 2.42 -48.79 -12.12
C ILE A 545 2.56 -50.26 -12.57
N ASP A 546 3.23 -51.09 -11.79
CA ASP A 546 3.38 -52.53 -11.97
C ASP A 546 2.86 -53.33 -10.77
N PHE A 547 2.09 -54.37 -11.08
CA PHE A 547 1.51 -55.27 -10.07
C PHE A 547 2.45 -56.44 -9.77
N ASP A 548 3.77 -56.26 -9.93
CA ASP A 548 4.75 -57.36 -9.98
C ASP A 548 5.81 -57.37 -8.85
N GLY A 549 5.81 -56.35 -8.00
CA GLY A 549 6.53 -56.36 -6.72
C GLY A 549 7.79 -55.49 -6.69
N THR A 550 7.85 -54.48 -7.56
CA THR A 550 8.72 -53.29 -7.46
C THR A 550 7.79 -52.06 -7.51
N ASP A 551 8.15 -50.97 -6.82
CA ASP A 551 7.17 -50.03 -6.24
C ASP A 551 6.38 -49.13 -7.22
N ASP A 552 5.10 -48.95 -6.87
CA ASP A 552 4.13 -47.97 -7.38
C ASP A 552 3.76 -46.99 -6.27
N TYR A 553 3.82 -45.66 -6.50
CA TYR A 553 3.37 -44.66 -5.52
C TYR A 553 2.03 -44.06 -5.92
N LEU A 554 1.12 -44.00 -4.93
CA LEU A 554 -0.08 -43.17 -4.94
C LEU A 554 -0.04 -42.39 -3.62
N MET A 555 0.32 -41.10 -3.66
CA MET A 555 0.14 -40.21 -2.53
C MET A 555 -1.24 -39.53 -2.63
N GLY A 556 -1.80 -39.26 -1.46
CA GLY A 556 -3.14 -38.71 -1.28
C GLY A 556 -3.65 -39.08 0.10
N ASP A 557 -4.44 -38.18 0.68
CA ASP A 557 -5.06 -38.32 1.98
C ASP A 557 -5.70 -39.70 2.22
N ALA A 558 -5.64 -40.14 3.48
CA ALA A 558 -6.39 -41.31 3.92
C ALA A 558 -7.91 -41.05 3.79
N LEU A 559 -8.48 -41.30 2.61
CA LEU A 559 -9.89 -41.08 2.28
C LEU A 559 -10.86 -41.82 3.23
N LEU A 560 -10.38 -42.81 4.00
CA LEU A 560 -11.17 -43.59 4.95
C LEU A 560 -10.36 -43.99 6.19
N GLN A 561 -10.40 -43.18 7.25
CA GLN A 561 -9.96 -43.63 8.57
C GLN A 561 -10.78 -44.85 9.05
N GLY A 562 -10.10 -45.93 9.46
CA GLY A 562 -10.71 -47.04 10.21
C GLY A 562 -10.98 -48.34 9.45
N LEU A 563 -10.49 -48.53 8.22
CA LEU A 563 -10.53 -49.82 7.53
C LEU A 563 -9.11 -50.34 7.24
N GLY A 564 -8.73 -51.44 7.89
CA GLY A 564 -7.39 -52.04 7.78
C GLY A 564 -7.10 -52.79 6.47
N GLU A 565 -8.00 -52.76 5.49
CA GLU A 565 -7.82 -53.38 4.17
C GLU A 565 -8.64 -52.60 3.10
N VAL A 566 -7.97 -51.83 2.25
CA VAL A 566 -8.55 -51.20 1.04
C VAL A 566 -8.20 -52.06 -0.17
N THR A 567 -9.14 -52.24 -1.10
CA THR A 567 -8.88 -52.88 -2.41
C THR A 567 -9.26 -51.92 -3.53
N LEU A 568 -8.26 -51.43 -4.27
CA LEU A 568 -8.44 -50.74 -5.55
C LEU A 568 -8.76 -51.76 -6.65
N MET A 569 -9.78 -51.49 -7.46
CA MET A 569 -10.12 -52.31 -8.64
C MET A 569 -10.19 -51.42 -9.88
N ALA A 570 -9.13 -51.46 -10.69
CA ALA A 570 -9.08 -50.84 -12.01
C ALA A 570 -9.42 -51.88 -13.10
N TRP A 571 -10.21 -51.49 -14.10
CA TRP A 571 -10.47 -52.30 -15.29
C TRP A 571 -9.70 -51.73 -16.48
N ILE A 572 -8.61 -52.38 -16.87
CA ILE A 572 -7.88 -52.05 -18.10
C ILE A 572 -8.36 -53.01 -19.21
N LYS A 573 -9.06 -52.47 -20.21
CA LYS A 573 -9.45 -53.23 -21.41
C LYS A 573 -8.37 -53.10 -22.47
N ILE A 574 -7.51 -54.10 -22.59
CA ILE A 574 -6.57 -54.21 -23.71
C ILE A 574 -7.32 -54.86 -24.89
N ASP A 575 -7.77 -54.04 -25.85
CA ASP A 575 -8.37 -54.54 -27.09
C ASP A 575 -7.29 -55.21 -27.95
N GLY A 576 -7.32 -56.54 -27.98
CA GLY A 576 -6.31 -57.38 -28.62
C GLY A 576 -6.27 -57.24 -30.14
N THR A 577 -5.45 -56.32 -30.65
CA THR A 577 -4.72 -56.49 -31.91
C THR A 577 -3.33 -55.85 -31.81
N LEU A 578 -2.48 -56.39 -30.95
CA LEU A 578 -1.03 -56.23 -31.08
C LEU A 578 -0.51 -57.31 -32.03
N THR A 579 -0.40 -56.96 -33.32
CA THR A 579 0.53 -57.63 -34.24
C THR A 579 1.71 -56.68 -34.48
N GLY A 580 2.85 -56.99 -33.86
CA GLY A 580 4.14 -56.46 -34.29
C GLY A 580 4.94 -55.77 -33.20
N VAL A 581 5.61 -56.54 -32.35
CA VAL A 581 6.99 -56.24 -31.96
C VAL A 581 7.74 -57.58 -31.94
N SER A 582 8.67 -57.73 -32.89
CA SER A 582 9.69 -58.76 -32.92
C SER A 582 11.04 -58.13 -32.62
#